data_AF-A0AAW1RZW3-F1
#
_entry.id   AF-A0AAW1RZW3-F1
#
_cell.length_a   1.000
_cell.length_b   1.000
_cell.length_c   1.000
_cell.angle_alpha   90.00
_cell.angle_beta   90.00
_cell.angle_gamma   90.00
#
_symmetry.space_group_name_H-M   'P 1'
#
loop_
_entity.id
_entity.type
_entity.pdbx_description
1 polymer ?
#
loop_
_entity_poly.entity_id
_entity_poly.type
_entity_poly.pdbx_seq_one_letter_code
_entity_poly.pdbx_strand_id
1 'polypeptide(L)'
;MCRLQALKPMAFEEPPPMTPEEKAENAARAKEYSRLKMVEHRAWQTDLQTKLDLKMAAIAALPEELRADCMTFHISEAPPLNRNIFTLTPPIKDFQKLQQQRRRGRKGAPGTRTRMR
;
A
#
# COMPACT_ATOMS: atom_id res chain seq x y z
N MET A 1 -15.81 -3.71 -34.04
CA MET A 1 -14.47 -3.09 -34.00
C MET A 1 -14.47 -1.90 -33.03
N CYS A 2 -14.15 -2.05 -31.74
CA CYS A 2 -14.06 -0.88 -30.82
C CYS A 2 -13.36 -1.14 -29.44
N ARG A 3 -12.48 -2.14 -29.30
CA ARG A 3 -11.78 -2.41 -28.01
C ARG A 3 -10.34 -1.90 -27.96
N LEU A 4 -9.70 -1.73 -29.12
CA LEU A 4 -8.30 -1.29 -29.22
C LEU A 4 -8.14 0.24 -29.12
N GLN A 5 -9.23 0.99 -29.06
CA GLN A 5 -9.20 2.46 -29.03
C GLN A 5 -8.67 3.01 -27.69
N ALA A 6 -8.88 2.26 -26.59
CA ALA A 6 -8.38 2.62 -25.26
C ALA A 6 -6.87 2.35 -25.08
N LEU A 7 -6.28 1.49 -25.92
CA LEU A 7 -4.84 1.21 -25.95
C LEU A 7 -4.10 2.10 -26.93
N LYS A 8 -4.81 2.99 -27.66
CA LYS A 8 -4.15 3.98 -28.48
C LYS A 8 -3.41 4.94 -27.54
N PRO A 9 -2.10 5.16 -27.73
CA PRO A 9 -1.41 6.16 -26.95
C PRO A 9 -2.13 7.49 -27.16
N MET A 10 -2.48 8.16 -26.06
CA MET A 10 -2.99 9.51 -26.15
C MET A 10 -1.91 10.40 -26.77
N ALA A 11 -2.32 11.49 -27.41
CA ALA A 11 -1.38 12.52 -27.85
C ALA A 11 -0.53 12.93 -26.64
N PHE A 12 0.77 12.63 -26.69
CA PHE A 12 1.73 13.05 -25.69
C PHE A 12 2.06 14.51 -25.99
N GLU A 13 1.65 15.41 -25.11
CA GLU A 13 2.12 16.79 -25.16
C GLU A 13 3.55 16.80 -24.62
N GLU A 14 4.51 17.15 -25.47
CA GLU A 14 5.89 17.32 -25.02
C GLU A 14 5.91 18.41 -23.94
N PRO A 15 6.50 18.13 -22.76
CA PRO A 15 6.60 19.14 -21.72
C PRO A 15 7.41 20.34 -22.25
N PRO A 16 7.12 21.55 -21.77
CA PRO A 16 7.85 22.74 -22.20
C PRO A 16 9.36 22.54 -21.99
N PRO A 17 10.20 23.05 -22.92
CA PRO A 17 11.64 22.89 -22.82
C PRO A 17 12.14 23.58 -21.55
N MET A 18 12.68 22.77 -20.64
CA MET A 18 13.19 23.24 -19.37
C MET A 18 14.41 24.14 -19.58
N THR A 19 14.47 25.25 -18.82
CA THR A 19 15.62 26.16 -18.85
C THR A 19 16.89 25.44 -18.35
N PRO A 20 18.10 25.86 -18.77
CA PRO A 20 19.33 25.21 -18.32
C PRO A 20 19.51 25.31 -16.79
N GLU A 21 19.02 26.38 -16.16
CA GLU A 21 19.05 26.58 -14.72
C GLU A 21 18.18 25.55 -13.99
N GLU A 22 16.92 25.40 -14.41
CA GLU A 22 16.01 24.44 -13.77
C GLU A 22 16.49 22.98 -13.97
N LYS A 23 17.16 22.68 -15.10
CA LYS A 23 17.80 21.37 -15.31
C LYS A 23 18.90 21.10 -14.28
N ALA A 24 19.75 22.09 -14.02
CA ALA A 24 20.81 21.98 -13.02
C ALA A 24 20.25 21.84 -11.61
N GLU A 25 19.23 22.63 -11.25
CA GLU A 25 18.55 22.51 -9.96
C GLU A 25 17.91 21.13 -9.77
N ASN A 26 17.24 20.61 -10.80
CA ASN A 26 16.62 19.30 -10.73
C ASN A 26 17.65 18.18 -10.59
N ALA A 27 18.79 18.28 -11.28
CA ALA A 27 19.88 17.33 -11.10
C ALA A 27 20.43 17.36 -9.66
N ALA A 28 20.56 18.55 -9.07
CA ALA A 28 20.98 18.71 -7.67
C ALA A 28 19.93 18.12 -6.70
N ARG A 29 18.64 18.45 -6.88
CA ARG A 29 17.53 17.92 -6.08
C ARG A 29 17.44 16.40 -6.17
N ALA A 30 17.60 15.82 -7.36
CA ALA A 30 17.57 14.38 -7.56
C ALA A 30 18.72 13.70 -6.81
N LYS A 31 19.93 14.25 -6.87
CA LYS A 31 21.09 13.72 -6.14
C LYS A 31 20.88 13.75 -4.63
N GLU A 32 20.37 14.86 -4.09
CA GLU A 32 20.05 14.96 -2.66
C GLU A 32 18.94 14.01 -2.24
N TYR A 33 17.88 13.89 -3.04
CA TYR A 33 16.81 12.93 -2.79
C TYR A 33 17.35 11.49 -2.75
N SER A 34 18.17 11.09 -3.72
CA SER A 34 18.80 9.77 -3.75
C SER A 34 19.69 9.55 -2.52
N ARG A 35 20.48 10.56 -2.11
CA ARG A 35 21.31 10.50 -0.91
C ARG A 35 20.47 10.25 0.34
N LEU A 36 19.42 11.04 0.55
CA LEU A 36 18.51 10.89 1.70
C LEU A 36 17.81 9.54 1.71
N LYS A 37 17.32 9.08 0.54
CA LYS A 37 16.66 7.78 0.44
C LYS A 37 17.60 6.63 0.77
N MET A 38 18.87 6.73 0.39
CA MET A 38 19.89 5.74 0.76
C MET A 38 20.21 5.75 2.26
N VAL A 39 20.16 6.91 2.92
CA VAL A 39 20.30 7.00 4.37
C VAL A 39 19.12 6.30 5.07
N GLU A 40 17.89 6.60 4.66
CA GLU A 40 16.68 5.96 5.18
C GLU A 40 16.72 4.44 4.99
N HIS A 41 17.12 3.98 3.80
CA HIS A 41 17.26 2.55 3.51
C HIS A 41 18.28 1.87 4.42
N ARG A 42 19.46 2.47 4.61
CA ARG A 42 20.49 1.91 5.52
C ARG A 42 20.03 1.87 6.97
N ALA A 43 19.31 2.89 7.43
CA ALA A 43 18.73 2.91 8.77
C ALA A 43 17.73 1.76 8.95
N TRP A 44 16.85 1.55 7.97
CA TRP A 44 15.89 0.44 7.97
C TRP A 44 16.58 -0.94 7.95
N GLN A 45 17.60 -1.12 7.11
CA GLN A 45 18.37 -2.37 7.06
C GLN A 45 19.06 -2.67 8.40
N THR A 46 19.63 -1.65 9.04
CA THR A 46 20.31 -1.81 10.33
C THR A 46 19.32 -2.19 11.42
N ASP A 47 18.15 -1.54 11.46
CA ASP A 47 17.07 -1.86 12.39
C ASP A 47 16.55 -3.30 12.19
N LEU A 48 16.34 -3.70 10.94
CA LEU A 48 15.94 -5.08 10.61
C LEU A 48 17.00 -6.09 11.05
N GLN A 49 18.26 -5.87 10.72
CA GLN A 49 19.34 -6.77 11.11
C GLN A 49 19.42 -6.90 12.63
N THR A 50 19.35 -5.77 13.35
CA THR A 50 19.33 -5.76 14.82
C THR A 50 18.19 -6.61 15.38
N LYS A 51 16.98 -6.51 14.81
CA LYS A 51 15.83 -7.33 15.22
C LYS A 51 16.06 -8.82 14.95
N LEU A 52 16.69 -9.17 13.84
CA LEU A 52 17.02 -10.56 13.52
C LEU A 52 18.07 -11.11 14.48
N ASP A 53 19.13 -10.35 14.76
CA ASP A 53 20.19 -10.76 15.67
C ASP A 53 19.64 -10.99 17.10
N LEU A 54 18.81 -10.05 17.58
CA LEU A 54 18.12 -10.18 18.86
C LEU A 54 17.15 -11.38 18.89
N LYS A 55 16.41 -11.62 17.80
CA LYS A 55 15.53 -12.81 17.68
C LYS A 55 16.36 -14.09 17.81
N MET A 56 17.48 -14.19 17.11
CA MET A 56 18.34 -15.36 17.14
C MET A 56 18.98 -15.58 18.51
N ALA A 57 19.45 -14.50 19.16
CA ALA A 57 19.97 -14.56 20.51
C ALA A 57 18.91 -15.02 21.53
N ALA A 58 17.68 -14.53 21.40
CA ALA A 58 16.56 -14.96 22.23
C ALA A 58 16.23 -16.45 22.05
N ILE A 59 16.21 -16.95 20.80
CA ILE A 59 16.00 -18.38 20.50
C ILE A 59 17.13 -19.25 21.09
N ALA A 60 18.37 -18.77 21.03
CA ALA A 60 19.51 -19.49 21.60
C ALA A 60 19.43 -19.60 23.13
N ALA A 61 18.91 -18.57 23.80
CA ALA A 61 18.73 -18.53 25.25
C ALA A 61 17.61 -19.45 25.78
N LEU A 62 16.74 -19.98 24.90
CA LEU A 62 15.67 -20.90 25.30
C LEU A 62 16.21 -22.30 25.64
N PRO A 63 15.47 -23.06 26.48
CA PRO A 63 15.68 -24.50 26.66
C PRO A 63 15.59 -25.27 25.33
N GLU A 64 16.30 -26.39 25.24
CA GLU A 64 16.46 -27.15 23.99
C GLU A 64 15.14 -27.66 23.39
N GLU A 65 14.20 -28.06 24.23
CA GLU A 65 12.87 -28.53 23.83
C GLU A 65 12.08 -27.47 23.05
N LEU A 66 12.16 -26.20 23.46
CA LEU A 66 11.43 -25.09 22.84
C LEU A 66 12.15 -24.52 21.62
N ARG A 67 13.46 -24.74 21.51
CA ARG A 67 14.26 -24.22 20.40
C ARG A 67 13.86 -24.83 19.07
N ALA A 68 13.55 -26.13 19.05
CA ALA A 68 13.10 -26.84 17.86
C ALA A 68 11.78 -26.25 17.32
N ASP A 69 10.82 -26.02 18.21
CA ASP A 69 9.51 -25.44 17.85
C ASP A 69 9.63 -24.01 17.32
N CYS A 70 10.51 -23.18 17.89
CA CYS A 70 10.72 -21.80 17.44
C CYS A 70 11.38 -21.69 16.06
N MET A 71 12.07 -22.73 15.59
CA MET A 71 12.67 -22.77 14.25
C MET A 71 11.65 -23.19 13.18
N THR A 72 10.49 -23.69 13.58
CA THR A 72 9.40 -24.01 12.65
C THR A 72 8.59 -22.77 12.27
N PHE A 73 8.09 -22.72 11.04
CA PHE A 73 7.23 -21.64 10.58
C PHE A 73 5.77 -21.89 10.97
N HIS A 74 5.15 -20.93 11.67
CA HIS A 74 3.75 -21.03 12.11
C HIS A 74 2.83 -20.22 11.18
N ILE A 75 1.86 -20.89 10.57
CA ILE A 75 0.88 -20.26 9.64
C ILE A 75 -0.02 -19.24 10.36
N SER A 76 -0.24 -19.39 11.67
CA SER A 76 -0.99 -18.44 12.50
C SER A 76 -0.33 -17.05 12.61
N GLU A 77 0.97 -16.93 12.31
CA GLU A 77 1.72 -15.68 12.33
C GLU A 77 1.54 -14.84 11.05
N ALA A 78 0.89 -15.38 10.02
CA ALA A 78 0.59 -14.62 8.81
C ALA A 78 -0.30 -13.42 9.17
N PRO A 79 0.04 -12.19 8.74
CA PRO A 79 -0.78 -11.02 9.04
C PRO A 79 -2.19 -11.23 8.48
N PRO A 80 -3.24 -10.86 9.23
CA PRO A 80 -4.62 -11.11 8.81
C PRO A 80 -4.90 -10.37 7.50
N LEU A 81 -5.57 -11.05 6.57
CA LEU A 81 -5.96 -10.47 5.27
C LEU A 81 -6.80 -9.19 5.41
N ASN A 82 -7.41 -8.98 6.58
CA ASN A 82 -8.24 -7.82 6.89
C ASN A 82 -7.44 -6.63 7.48
N ARG A 83 -6.10 -6.63 7.40
CA ARG A 83 -5.29 -5.49 7.86
C ARG A 83 -5.50 -4.30 6.92
N ASN A 84 -6.03 -3.20 7.45
CA ASN A 84 -6.20 -1.96 6.69
C ASN A 84 -4.84 -1.31 6.42
N ILE A 85 -4.63 -0.88 5.17
CA ILE A 85 -3.50 -0.03 4.78
C ILE A 85 -3.84 1.41 5.16
N PHE A 86 -2.82 2.19 5.54
CA PHE A 86 -2.99 3.60 5.86
C PHE A 86 -3.56 4.36 4.65
N THR A 87 -4.62 5.12 4.88
CA THR A 87 -5.25 6.01 3.90
C THR A 87 -4.81 7.46 4.16
N LEU A 88 -4.71 8.27 3.10
CA LEU A 88 -4.32 9.70 3.22
C LEU A 88 -5.20 10.46 4.22
N THR A 89 -6.50 10.17 4.21
CA THR A 89 -7.47 10.68 5.19
C THR A 89 -7.98 9.51 6.03
N PRO A 90 -7.97 9.60 7.37
CA PRO A 90 -8.51 8.54 8.20
C PRO A 90 -10.01 8.36 7.91
N PRO A 91 -10.52 7.11 7.94
CA PRO A 91 -11.93 6.87 7.64
C PRO A 91 -12.83 7.47 8.72
N ILE A 92 -13.92 8.11 8.29
CA ILE A 92 -14.95 8.60 9.19
C ILE A 92 -15.59 7.41 9.91
N LYS A 93 -15.73 7.53 11.24
CA LYS A 93 -16.33 6.49 12.09
C LYS A 93 -17.70 6.08 11.54
N ASP A 94 -17.91 4.78 11.40
CA ASP A 94 -19.16 4.14 10.94
C ASP A 94 -19.66 4.51 9.53
N PHE A 95 -18.89 5.24 8.71
CA PHE A 95 -19.30 5.62 7.34
C PHE A 95 -19.59 4.42 6.44
N GLN A 96 -18.78 3.36 6.55
CA GLN A 96 -19.00 2.13 5.78
C GLN A 96 -20.32 1.43 6.17
N LYS A 97 -20.69 1.45 7.47
CA LYS A 97 -21.95 0.87 7.96
C LYS A 97 -23.14 1.66 7.42
N LEU A 98 -23.07 2.99 7.49
CA LEU A 98 -24.07 3.90 6.91
C LEU A 98 -24.26 3.66 5.40
N GLN A 99 -23.17 3.53 4.64
CA GLN A 99 -23.25 3.27 3.20
C GLN A 99 -23.85 1.90 2.89
N GLN A 100 -23.49 0.85 3.64
CA GLN A 100 -24.09 -0.48 3.47
C GLN A 100 -25.59 -0.48 3.78
N GLN A 101 -26.02 0.19 4.86
CA GLN A 101 -27.43 0.36 5.20
C GLN A 101 -28.21 1.08 4.08
N ARG A 102 -27.65 2.17 3.54
CA ARG A 102 -28.25 2.89 2.39
C ARG A 102 -28.36 2.01 1.13
N ARG A 103 -27.31 1.22 0.82
CA ARG A 103 -27.33 0.29 -0.33
C ARG A 103 -28.34 -0.84 -0.15
N ARG A 104 -28.52 -1.34 1.08
CA ARG A 104 -29.52 -2.37 1.42
C ARG A 104 -30.95 -1.82 1.29
N GLY A 105 -31.21 -0.61 1.81
CA GLY A 105 -32.53 0.04 1.69
C GLY A 105 -32.95 0.32 0.24
N ARG A 106 -31.99 0.58 -0.67
CA ARG A 106 -32.27 0.86 -2.08
C ARG A 106 -32.64 -0.37 -2.92
N LYS A 107 -32.29 -1.58 -2.48
CA LYS A 107 -32.64 -2.85 -3.16
C LYS A 107 -34.09 -3.31 -2.92
N GLY A 108 -34.86 -2.58 -2.11
CA GLY A 108 -36.25 -2.92 -1.76
C GLY A 108 -37.32 -2.04 -2.42
N ALA A 109 -37.01 -1.20 -3.40
CA ALA A 109 -38.01 -0.42 -4.11
C ALA A 109 -38.53 -1.18 -5.34
N PRO A 110 -39.70 -1.84 -5.30
CA PRO A 110 -40.33 -2.36 -6.50
C PRO A 110 -40.71 -1.19 -7.40
N GLY A 111 -40.13 -1.15 -8.60
CA GLY A 111 -40.52 -0.19 -9.63
C GLY A 111 -42.00 -0.36 -9.95
N THR A 112 -42.79 0.69 -9.73
CA THR A 112 -44.16 0.82 -10.20
C THR A 112 -44.15 0.72 -11.73
N ARG A 113 -44.47 -0.46 -12.27
CA ARG A 113 -44.81 -0.61 -13.68
C ARG A 113 -46.19 0.01 -13.87
N THR A 114 -46.23 1.29 -14.23
CA THR A 114 -47.42 1.88 -14.85
C THR A 114 -47.63 1.17 -16.18
N ARG A 115 -48.52 0.17 -16.23
CA ARG A 115 -49.09 -0.30 -17.50
C ARG A 115 -50.06 0.78 -17.96
N MET A 116 -49.64 1.59 -18.92
CA MET A 116 -50.54 2.41 -19.72
C MET A 116 -50.96 1.58 -20.95
N ARG A 117 -52.28 1.35 -21.00
CA ARG A 117 -53.16 0.99 -22.13
C ARG A 117 -52.72 -0.11 -23.09
#